data_AF-A0A0Q9RE61-F1
#
_entry.id   AF-A0A0Q9RE61-F1
#
_cell.length_a   1.000
_cell.length_b   1.000
_cell.length_c   1.000
_cell.angle_alpha   90.00
_cell.angle_beta   90.00
_cell.angle_gamma   90.00
#
_symmetry.space_group_name_H-M   'P 1'
#
loop_
_entity.id
_entity.type
_entity.pdbx_description
1 polymer ?
#
loop_
_entity_poly.entity_id
_entity_poly.type
_entity_poly.pdbx_seq_one_letter_code
_entity_poly.pdbx_strand_id
1 'polypeptide(L)'
;MIRIQTIYARVRHWLFWYGVYEFCSQSCNDEITLYSDQDQKNYLGYFELTTMTGLNNLLKYDMDIIGDDKEYCDEIEQFISGNQDIHYNYIYPRDSEDVSRQVSHFAPTNIEGYKPVYINMWTKLSKSWDINEIKKSVRILAKDFLDLNIKNVEMIEIPTYTETKLSYEEDYKPFIRKVD
;
A
#
# COMPACT_ATOMS: atom_id res chain seq x y z
N MET A 1 12.15 12.73 23.62
CA MET A 1 11.71 11.85 22.52
C MET A 1 10.21 11.63 22.68
N ILE A 2 9.39 12.12 21.74
CA ILE A 2 7.93 11.99 21.83
C ILE A 2 7.59 10.51 21.68
N ARG A 3 6.92 9.94 22.67
CA ARG A 3 6.58 8.52 22.69
C ARG A 3 5.23 8.34 22.01
N ILE A 4 5.23 8.30 20.68
CA ILE A 4 4.03 8.01 19.89
C ILE A 4 3.59 6.58 20.22
N GLN A 5 2.39 6.43 20.82
CA GLN A 5 1.82 5.12 21.14
C GLN A 5 0.71 4.70 20.17
N THR A 6 0.13 5.67 19.47
CA THR A 6 -0.94 5.47 18.47
C THR A 6 -0.52 6.10 17.16
N ILE A 7 -0.69 5.37 16.07
CA ILE A 7 -0.67 5.93 14.71
C ILE A 7 -2.10 5.96 14.18
N TYR A 8 -2.42 7.06 13.50
CA TYR A 8 -3.67 7.25 12.79
C TYR A 8 -3.42 6.97 11.31
N ALA A 9 -4.11 5.98 10.76
CA ALA A 9 -3.97 5.54 9.38
C ALA A 9 -5.17 5.98 8.57
N ARG A 10 -4.91 6.67 7.46
CA ARG A 10 -5.89 7.00 6.43
C ARG A 10 -5.64 6.11 5.24
N VAL A 11 -6.66 5.36 4.83
CA VAL A 11 -6.65 4.57 3.60
C VAL A 11 -7.27 5.42 2.50
N ARG A 12 -6.62 5.51 1.34
CA ARG A 12 -6.99 6.47 0.30
C ARG A 12 -8.28 6.09 -0.40
N HIS A 13 -8.35 4.86 -0.91
CA HIS A 13 -9.45 4.44 -1.78
C HIS A 13 -10.41 3.45 -1.13
N TRP A 14 -10.00 2.82 -0.03
CA TRP A 14 -10.78 1.81 0.66
C TRP A 14 -11.25 0.68 -0.26
N LEU A 15 -10.42 0.31 -1.24
CA LEU A 15 -10.80 -0.62 -2.31
C LEU A 15 -11.21 -2.00 -1.76
N PHE A 16 -10.73 -2.35 -0.56
CA PHE A 16 -11.20 -3.50 0.22
C PHE A 16 -12.74 -3.56 0.31
N TRP A 17 -13.39 -2.43 0.62
CA TRP A 17 -14.83 -2.39 0.86
C TRP A 17 -15.65 -2.63 -0.41
N TYR A 18 -15.09 -2.43 -1.60
CA TYR A 18 -15.77 -2.78 -2.86
C TYR A 18 -16.10 -4.27 -2.92
N GLY A 19 -15.19 -5.12 -2.44
CA GLY A 19 -15.46 -6.54 -2.39
C GLY A 19 -16.25 -7.00 -1.16
N VAL A 20 -16.16 -6.29 -0.03
CA VAL A 20 -17.04 -6.57 1.12
C VAL A 20 -18.50 -6.33 0.77
N TYR A 21 -18.78 -5.31 -0.05
CA TYR A 21 -20.11 -4.96 -0.51
C TYR A 21 -20.47 -5.56 -1.88
N GLU A 22 -19.67 -6.51 -2.38
CA GLU A 22 -19.94 -7.28 -3.60
C GLU A 22 -20.06 -6.42 -4.88
N PHE A 23 -19.44 -5.24 -4.92
CA PHE A 23 -19.38 -4.38 -6.11
C PHE A 23 -18.38 -4.90 -7.15
N CYS A 24 -17.29 -5.53 -6.70
CA CYS A 24 -16.34 -6.25 -7.54
C CYS A 24 -15.66 -7.36 -6.73
N SER A 25 -14.80 -8.16 -7.38
CA SER A 25 -13.86 -9.00 -6.65
C SER A 25 -13.04 -8.13 -5.69
N GLN A 26 -12.86 -8.58 -4.43
CA GLN A 26 -12.12 -7.85 -3.41
C GLN A 26 -10.82 -7.29 -3.99
N SER A 27 -10.66 -5.97 -3.87
CA SER A 27 -9.38 -5.35 -4.16
C SER A 27 -8.32 -5.81 -3.18
N CYS A 28 -7.09 -5.71 -3.62
CA CYS A 28 -5.96 -6.37 -3.02
C CYS A 28 -4.76 -5.43 -2.82
N ASN A 29 -4.92 -4.14 -3.14
CA ASN A 29 -3.97 -3.07 -2.84
C ASN A 29 -4.69 -1.79 -2.38
N ASP A 30 -3.99 -0.94 -1.62
CA ASP A 30 -4.42 0.44 -1.33
C ASP A 30 -3.23 1.29 -0.84
N GLU A 31 -3.40 2.61 -0.89
CA GLU A 31 -2.45 3.58 -0.35
C GLU A 31 -2.83 3.95 1.08
N ILE A 32 -1.86 3.94 1.99
CA ILE A 32 -2.05 4.27 3.40
C ILE A 32 -1.13 5.41 3.80
N THR A 33 -1.73 6.46 4.33
CA THR A 33 -1.03 7.61 4.90
C THR A 33 -1.11 7.58 6.42
N LEU A 34 0.03 7.79 7.07
CA LEU A 34 0.21 7.69 8.51
C LEU A 34 0.38 9.07 9.14
N TYR A 35 -0.28 9.27 10.28
CA TYR A 35 -0.21 10.48 11.07
C TYR A 35 0.00 10.16 12.55
N SER A 36 0.64 11.08 13.28
CA SER A 36 0.76 10.97 14.75
C SER A 36 -0.44 11.56 15.50
N ASP A 37 -1.39 12.18 14.79
CA ASP A 37 -2.64 12.72 15.33
C ASP A 37 -3.83 12.44 14.41
N GLN A 38 -5.02 12.44 15.01
CA GLN A 38 -6.28 12.17 14.31
C GLN A 38 -6.68 13.29 13.33
N ASP A 39 -6.28 14.53 13.59
CA ASP A 39 -6.60 15.71 12.77
C ASP A 39 -5.78 15.78 11.47
N GLN A 40 -4.91 14.79 11.21
CA GLN A 40 -4.04 14.71 10.03
C GLN A 40 -3.01 15.87 9.93
N LYS A 41 -2.63 16.49 11.05
CA LYS A 41 -1.70 17.65 11.05
C LYS A 41 -0.23 17.24 11.02
N ASN A 42 0.11 16.10 11.62
CA ASN A 42 1.48 15.61 11.74
C ASN A 42 1.67 14.33 10.92
N TYR A 43 2.01 14.53 9.64
CA TYR A 43 2.32 13.46 8.69
C TYR A 43 3.59 12.69 9.08
N LEU A 44 3.54 11.36 8.96
CA LEU A 44 4.65 10.45 9.25
C LEU A 44 5.21 9.74 8.01
N GLY A 45 4.37 9.42 7.03
CA GLY A 45 4.73 8.63 5.86
C GLY A 45 3.50 8.19 5.07
N TYR A 46 3.69 7.81 3.81
CA TYR A 46 2.69 7.09 3.02
C TYR A 46 3.33 5.83 2.42
N PHE A 47 2.51 4.81 2.22
CA PHE A 47 2.95 3.51 1.73
C PHE A 47 1.85 2.91 0.89
N GLU A 48 2.22 2.21 -0.17
CA GLU A 48 1.29 1.27 -0.80
C GLU A 48 1.40 -0.07 -0.11
N LEU A 49 0.26 -0.69 0.10
CA LEU A 49 0.18 -2.04 0.60
C LEU A 49 -0.47 -2.91 -0.46
N THR A 50 0.18 -4.02 -0.83
CA THR A 50 -0.33 -4.97 -1.81
C THR A 50 -0.29 -6.39 -1.24
N THR A 51 -1.43 -7.07 -1.23
CA THR A 51 -1.52 -8.48 -0.80
C THR A 51 -0.97 -9.43 -1.86
N MET A 52 -0.65 -10.64 -1.44
CA MET A 52 -0.34 -11.76 -2.34
C MET A 52 -1.41 -11.97 -3.42
N THR A 53 -2.69 -11.82 -3.10
CA THR A 53 -3.78 -11.92 -4.08
C THR A 53 -3.70 -10.80 -5.13
N GLY A 54 -3.34 -9.59 -4.72
CA GLY A 54 -3.17 -8.44 -5.60
C GLY A 54 -2.01 -8.62 -6.54
N LEU A 55 -0.89 -9.13 -6.03
CA LEU A 55 0.27 -9.47 -6.83
C LEU A 55 -0.03 -10.56 -7.87
N ASN A 56 -0.78 -11.61 -7.49
CA ASN A 56 -1.22 -12.63 -8.44
C ASN A 56 -2.13 -12.06 -9.53
N ASN A 57 -3.02 -11.12 -9.19
CA ASN A 57 -3.87 -10.46 -10.17
C ASN A 57 -3.06 -9.57 -11.12
N LEU A 58 -2.11 -8.80 -10.58
CA LEU A 58 -1.21 -7.94 -11.34
C LEU A 58 -0.46 -8.77 -12.40
N LEU A 59 0.21 -9.86 -11.98
CA LEU A 59 0.90 -10.79 -12.88
C LEU A 59 0.00 -11.38 -13.97
N LYS A 60 -1.27 -11.63 -13.65
CA LYS A 60 -2.19 -12.34 -14.54
C LYS A 60 -2.86 -11.43 -15.58
N TYR A 61 -3.14 -10.18 -15.23
CA TYR A 61 -4.03 -9.33 -16.01
C TYR A 61 -3.39 -8.04 -16.53
N ASP A 62 -2.37 -7.52 -15.85
CA ASP A 62 -1.94 -6.14 -16.05
C ASP A 62 -0.48 -6.00 -16.53
N MET A 63 0.32 -7.07 -16.44
CA MET A 63 1.76 -7.03 -16.64
C MET A 63 2.21 -7.67 -17.96
N ASP A 64 3.20 -7.07 -18.61
CA ASP A 64 3.90 -7.69 -19.74
C ASP A 64 4.99 -8.65 -19.25
N ILE A 65 4.59 -9.87 -18.91
CA ILE A 65 5.46 -10.90 -18.32
C ILE A 65 6.64 -11.35 -19.20
N ILE A 66 6.66 -10.99 -20.48
CA ILE A 66 7.74 -11.32 -21.42
C ILE A 66 8.49 -10.09 -21.96
N GLY A 67 7.98 -8.88 -21.72
CA GLY A 67 8.53 -7.63 -22.21
C GLY A 67 9.11 -6.75 -21.11
N ASP A 68 8.73 -5.48 -21.13
CA ASP A 68 9.37 -4.42 -20.32
C ASP A 68 9.22 -4.64 -18.80
N ASP A 69 8.21 -5.40 -18.39
CA ASP A 69 7.91 -5.65 -16.98
C ASP A 69 8.59 -6.92 -16.42
N LYS A 70 9.38 -7.62 -17.23
CA LYS A 70 9.88 -8.96 -16.86
C LYS A 70 10.61 -9.00 -15.53
N GLU A 71 11.53 -8.07 -15.28
CA GLU A 71 12.32 -8.07 -14.03
C GLU A 71 11.42 -7.88 -12.79
N TYR A 72 10.42 -7.00 -12.91
CA TYR A 72 9.46 -6.76 -11.84
C TYR A 72 8.52 -7.96 -11.65
N CYS A 73 8.11 -8.63 -12.74
CA CYS A 73 7.37 -9.90 -12.67
C CYS A 73 8.18 -10.98 -11.95
N ASP A 74 9.45 -11.15 -12.31
CA ASP A 74 10.34 -12.14 -11.69
C ASP A 74 10.51 -11.86 -10.18
N GLU A 75 10.59 -10.59 -9.77
CA GLU A 75 10.65 -10.19 -8.36
C GLU A 75 9.36 -10.56 -7.61
N ILE A 76 8.19 -10.30 -8.21
CA ILE A 76 6.89 -10.68 -7.64
C ILE A 76 6.78 -12.20 -7.50
N GLU A 77 7.14 -12.96 -8.54
CA GLU A 77 7.09 -14.43 -8.51
C GLU A 77 8.04 -15.02 -7.45
N GLN A 78 9.23 -14.46 -7.31
CA GLN A 78 10.17 -14.83 -6.25
C GLN A 78 9.61 -14.53 -4.87
N PHE A 79 8.98 -13.36 -4.69
CA PHE A 79 8.30 -13.06 -3.43
C PHE A 79 7.20 -14.07 -3.18
N ILE A 80 6.26 -14.28 -4.11
CA ILE A 80 5.10 -15.19 -3.96
C ILE A 80 5.54 -16.63 -3.63
N SER A 81 6.55 -17.15 -4.32
CA SER A 81 7.06 -18.52 -4.13
C SER A 81 8.01 -18.67 -2.93
N GLY A 82 8.59 -17.57 -2.46
CA GLY A 82 9.54 -17.55 -1.35
C GLY A 82 8.90 -17.69 0.04
N ASN A 83 9.76 -17.73 1.06
CA ASN A 83 9.35 -17.89 2.47
C ASN A 83 9.18 -16.56 3.22
N GLN A 84 9.39 -15.43 2.56
CA GLN A 84 9.19 -14.11 3.18
C GLN A 84 7.70 -13.80 3.27
N ASP A 85 7.27 -13.35 4.46
CA ASP A 85 5.91 -12.87 4.67
C ASP A 85 5.71 -11.45 4.11
N ILE A 86 6.79 -10.66 4.07
CA ILE A 86 6.78 -9.26 3.65
C ILE A 86 7.98 -8.99 2.75
N HIS A 87 7.76 -8.16 1.74
CA HIS A 87 8.80 -7.59 0.88
C HIS A 87 8.54 -6.10 0.67
N TYR A 88 9.61 -5.32 0.48
CA TYR A 88 9.51 -3.90 0.17
C TYR A 88 10.07 -3.66 -1.22
N ASN A 89 9.23 -3.15 -2.11
CA ASN A 89 9.66 -2.61 -3.39
C ASN A 89 9.77 -1.07 -3.27
N TYR A 90 10.82 -0.52 -3.87
CA TYR A 90 11.18 0.89 -3.75
C TYR A 90 11.16 1.56 -5.13
N ILE A 91 10.37 2.62 -5.26
CA ILE A 91 10.41 3.50 -6.43
C ILE A 91 11.31 4.67 -6.11
N TYR A 92 12.43 4.79 -6.84
CA TYR A 92 13.39 5.86 -6.68
C TYR A 92 13.12 7.03 -7.66
N PRO A 93 13.68 8.22 -7.40
CA PRO A 93 13.54 9.35 -8.32
C PRO A 93 14.02 9.00 -9.73
N ARG A 94 13.23 9.37 -10.73
CA ARG A 94 13.59 9.18 -12.15
C ARG A 94 14.17 10.44 -12.78
N ASP A 95 13.86 11.59 -12.21
CA ASP A 95 14.27 12.91 -12.68
C ASP A 95 14.42 13.90 -11.52
N SER A 96 14.83 15.13 -11.84
CA SER A 96 15.03 16.19 -10.86
C SER A 96 13.76 16.62 -10.13
N GLU A 97 12.58 16.41 -10.70
CA GLU A 97 11.31 16.73 -10.05
C GLU A 97 11.04 15.72 -8.92
N ASP A 98 11.22 14.43 -9.22
CA ASP A 98 11.04 13.33 -8.27
C ASP A 98 12.00 13.43 -7.06
N VAL A 99 13.19 14.04 -7.22
CA VAL A 99 14.14 14.25 -6.11
C VAL A 99 13.51 15.03 -4.95
N SER A 100 12.60 15.96 -5.23
CA SER A 100 11.90 16.73 -4.19
C SER A 100 10.81 15.93 -3.46
N ARG A 101 10.44 14.75 -3.98
CA ARG A 101 9.35 13.90 -3.51
C ARG A 101 9.84 12.69 -2.69
N GLN A 102 11.12 12.66 -2.34
CA GLN A 102 11.70 11.60 -1.52
C GLN A 102 11.00 11.50 -0.15
N VAL A 103 10.86 10.28 0.36
CA VAL A 103 10.33 10.06 1.69
C VAL A 103 11.19 10.75 2.76
N SER A 104 10.52 11.40 3.71
CA SER A 104 11.20 12.14 4.79
C SER A 104 11.76 11.22 5.88
N HIS A 105 11.20 10.02 6.03
CA HIS A 105 11.61 9.03 7.03
C HIS A 105 12.85 8.22 6.61
N PHE A 106 13.29 7.29 7.46
CA PHE A 106 14.36 6.37 7.11
C PHE A 106 13.93 5.46 5.95
N ALA A 107 14.83 5.19 5.01
CA ALA A 107 14.61 4.31 3.86
C ALA A 107 15.98 4.03 3.18
N PRO A 108 16.15 2.89 2.47
CA PRO A 108 17.39 2.60 1.76
C PRO A 108 17.62 3.57 0.60
N THR A 109 18.87 3.95 0.39
CA THR A 109 19.26 4.83 -0.73
C THR A 109 19.72 4.01 -1.94
N ASN A 110 19.44 4.49 -3.15
CA ASN A 110 20.01 3.92 -4.38
C ASN A 110 21.51 4.27 -4.53
N ILE A 111 22.13 3.86 -5.64
CA ILE A 111 23.54 4.10 -5.95
C ILE A 111 23.92 5.60 -6.02
N GLU A 112 22.93 6.47 -6.28
CA GLU A 112 23.10 7.92 -6.35
C GLU A 112 22.88 8.61 -4.99
N GLY A 113 22.54 7.85 -3.95
CA GLY A 113 22.30 8.38 -2.61
C GLY A 113 20.88 8.90 -2.37
N TYR A 114 19.95 8.70 -3.31
CA TYR A 114 18.56 9.12 -3.16
C TYR A 114 17.73 8.06 -2.42
N LYS A 115 16.87 8.52 -1.51
CA LYS A 115 15.80 7.71 -0.90
C LYS A 115 14.68 7.47 -1.92
N PRO A 116 13.82 6.46 -1.71
CA PRO A 116 12.65 6.27 -2.54
C PRO A 116 11.70 7.46 -2.46
N VAL A 117 10.96 7.68 -3.56
CA VAL A 117 9.76 8.53 -3.58
C VAL A 117 8.52 7.74 -3.16
N TYR A 118 8.53 6.42 -3.30
CA TYR A 118 7.38 5.59 -2.97
C TYR A 118 7.84 4.22 -2.48
N ILE A 119 7.14 3.67 -1.49
CA ILE A 119 7.44 2.36 -0.91
C ILE A 119 6.17 1.51 -1.04
N ASN A 120 6.29 0.38 -1.74
CA ASN A 120 5.24 -0.63 -1.82
C ASN A 120 5.62 -1.81 -0.93
N MET A 121 4.80 -2.07 0.08
CA MET A 121 4.92 -3.23 0.95
C MET A 121 4.03 -4.35 0.41
N TRP A 122 4.66 -5.44 0.06
CA TRP A 122 4.00 -6.68 -0.31
C TRP A 122 3.82 -7.55 0.92
N THR A 123 2.66 -8.19 1.06
CA THR A 123 2.34 -8.99 2.25
C THR A 123 1.62 -10.29 1.91
N LYS A 124 2.02 -11.37 2.61
CA LYS A 124 1.31 -12.66 2.67
C LYS A 124 0.63 -12.91 4.03
N LEU A 125 0.66 -11.94 4.94
CA LEU A 125 0.16 -12.11 6.32
C LEU A 125 -1.35 -12.39 6.36
N SER A 126 -2.08 -12.01 5.32
CA SER A 126 -3.48 -12.36 5.12
C SER A 126 -3.77 -12.75 3.67
N LYS A 127 -4.77 -13.60 3.48
CA LYS A 127 -5.29 -14.00 2.15
C LYS A 127 -6.15 -12.91 1.50
N SER A 128 -6.71 -12.01 2.32
CA SER A 128 -7.56 -10.90 1.88
C SER A 128 -7.25 -9.66 2.69
N TRP A 129 -7.50 -8.50 2.10
CA TRP A 129 -7.52 -7.25 2.84
C TRP A 129 -8.56 -7.31 3.95
N ASP A 130 -8.20 -6.82 5.13
CA ASP A 130 -9.12 -6.46 6.21
C ASP A 130 -8.45 -5.41 7.10
N ILE A 131 -9.21 -4.83 8.04
CA ILE A 131 -8.70 -3.81 8.96
C ILE A 131 -7.55 -4.37 9.83
N ASN A 132 -7.56 -5.66 10.17
CA ASN A 132 -6.52 -6.24 11.01
C ASN A 132 -5.20 -6.35 10.26
N GLU A 133 -5.23 -6.74 9.00
CA GLU A 133 -4.09 -6.78 8.11
C GLU A 133 -3.49 -5.39 7.94
N ILE A 134 -4.31 -4.37 7.65
CA ILE A 134 -3.86 -2.97 7.61
C ILE A 134 -3.17 -2.59 8.93
N LYS A 135 -3.78 -2.87 10.08
CA LYS A 135 -3.18 -2.55 11.39
C LYS A 135 -1.90 -3.33 11.67
N LYS A 136 -1.73 -4.55 11.15
CA LYS A 136 -0.48 -5.32 11.28
C LYS A 136 0.60 -4.67 10.42
N SER A 137 0.31 -4.40 9.16
CA SER A 137 1.24 -3.76 8.22
C SER A 137 1.70 -2.39 8.72
N VAL A 138 0.79 -1.56 9.22
CA VAL A 138 1.14 -0.25 9.80
C VAL A 138 2.09 -0.38 10.99
N ARG A 139 1.93 -1.39 11.86
CA ARG A 139 2.87 -1.61 12.97
C ARG A 139 4.26 -1.99 12.49
N ILE A 140 4.33 -2.77 11.42
CA ILE A 140 5.60 -3.21 10.83
C ILE A 140 6.29 -2.02 10.16
N LEU A 141 5.58 -1.26 9.34
CA LEU A 141 6.09 -0.04 8.71
C LEU A 141 6.57 0.99 9.74
N ALA A 142 5.80 1.19 10.82
CA ALA A 142 6.18 2.11 11.89
C ALA A 142 7.49 1.69 12.58
N LYS A 143 7.69 0.39 12.77
CA LYS A 143 8.93 -0.13 13.32
C LYS A 143 10.09 0.01 12.34
N ASP A 144 9.89 -0.40 11.08
CA ASP A 144 10.96 -0.56 10.10
C ASP A 144 11.44 0.78 9.53
N PHE A 145 10.55 1.75 9.35
CA PHE A 145 10.88 3.04 8.70
C PHE A 145 10.80 4.26 9.62
N LEU A 146 10.06 4.19 10.74
CA LEU A 146 9.88 5.33 11.65
C LEU A 146 10.59 5.13 13.01
N ASP A 147 11.15 3.96 13.28
CA ASP A 147 11.71 3.58 14.59
C ASP A 147 10.69 3.77 15.74
N LEU A 148 9.41 3.48 15.45
CA LEU A 148 8.31 3.62 16.39
C LEU A 148 7.78 2.25 16.82
N ASN A 149 7.89 1.95 18.11
CA ASN A 149 7.20 0.82 18.72
C ASN A 149 5.81 1.23 19.24
N ILE A 150 4.83 1.20 18.33
CA ILE A 150 3.46 1.64 18.59
C ILE A 150 2.61 0.52 19.19
N LYS A 151 1.63 0.88 20.01
CA LYS A 151 0.65 -0.07 20.57
C LYS A 151 -0.60 -0.14 19.72
N ASN A 152 -1.08 1.03 19.31
CA ASN A 152 -2.38 1.20 18.70
C ASN A 152 -2.24 1.72 17.28
N VAL A 153 -3.18 1.27 16.44
CA VAL A 153 -3.41 1.81 15.11
C VAL A 153 -4.91 2.10 15.01
N GLU A 154 -5.24 3.35 14.73
CA GLU A 154 -6.62 3.83 14.59
C GLU A 154 -6.85 4.25 13.13
N MET A 155 -7.99 3.88 12.56
CA MET A 155 -8.35 4.31 11.22
C MET A 155 -9.01 5.68 11.32
N ILE A 156 -8.58 6.66 10.53
CA ILE A 156 -9.07 8.04 10.61
C ILE A 156 -10.54 8.12 10.16
N GLU A 157 -10.92 7.38 9.12
CA GLU A 157 -12.27 7.34 8.56
C GLU A 157 -12.52 5.94 8.00
N ILE A 158 -13.67 5.33 8.27
CA ILE A 158 -14.10 4.09 7.60
C ILE A 158 -15.34 4.47 6.78
N PRO A 159 -15.33 4.26 5.45
CA PRO A 159 -16.43 4.70 4.61
C PRO A 159 -17.69 3.90 4.91
N THR A 160 -18.83 4.57 4.80
CA THR A 160 -20.14 3.92 4.78
C THR A 160 -20.33 3.17 3.48
N TYR A 161 -21.34 2.30 3.46
CA TYR A 161 -21.78 1.63 2.23
C TYR A 161 -22.09 2.63 1.10
N THR A 162 -22.78 3.73 1.41
CA THR A 162 -23.18 4.73 0.42
C THR A 162 -21.96 5.44 -0.19
N GLU A 163 -21.01 5.85 0.64
CA GLU A 163 -19.76 6.47 0.17
C GLU A 163 -18.93 5.49 -0.66
N THR A 164 -18.84 4.25 -0.20
CA THR A 164 -18.12 3.19 -0.92
C THR A 164 -18.76 2.93 -2.29
N LYS A 165 -20.09 2.88 -2.36
CA LYS A 165 -20.81 2.69 -3.62
C LYS A 165 -20.56 3.85 -4.59
N LEU A 166 -20.61 5.08 -4.08
CA LEU A 166 -20.36 6.26 -4.90
C LEU A 166 -18.94 6.23 -5.49
N SER A 167 -17.93 6.01 -4.65
CA SER A 167 -16.54 5.92 -5.13
C SER A 167 -16.34 4.76 -6.10
N TYR A 168 -16.98 3.60 -5.89
CA TYR A 168 -16.95 2.52 -6.87
C TYR A 168 -17.56 2.95 -8.22
N GLU A 169 -18.72 3.59 -8.21
CA GLU A 169 -19.43 3.99 -9.44
C GLU A 169 -18.70 5.09 -10.22
N GLU A 170 -18.02 6.00 -9.53
CA GLU A 170 -17.32 7.14 -10.12
C GLU A 170 -15.86 6.82 -10.48
N ASP A 171 -15.12 6.15 -9.61
CA ASP A 171 -13.66 6.02 -9.71
C ASP A 171 -13.20 4.68 -10.29
N TYR A 172 -14.02 3.63 -10.21
CA TYR A 172 -13.60 2.27 -10.58
C TYR A 172 -14.41 1.71 -11.76
N LYS A 173 -15.74 1.71 -11.64
CA LYS A 173 -16.67 1.14 -12.63
C LYS A 173 -16.45 1.63 -14.07
N PRO A 174 -16.12 2.91 -14.34
CA PRO A 174 -15.90 3.37 -15.73
C PRO A 174 -14.70 2.73 -16.42
N PHE A 175 -13.75 2.20 -15.65
CA PHE A 175 -12.49 1.66 -16.16
C PHE A 175 -12.46 0.13 -16.23
N ILE A 176 -13.49 -0.54 -15.68
CA ILE A 176 -13.65 -1.98 -15.86
C ILE A 176 -13.96 -2.24 -17.34
N ARG A 177 -13.01 -2.85 -18.05
CA ARG A 177 -13.26 -3.35 -19.41
C ARG A 177 -14.42 -4.35 -19.33
N LYS A 178 -15.49 -4.10 -20.08
CA LYS A 178 -16.50 -5.12 -20.32
C LYS A 178 -15.82 -6.24 -21.09
N VAL A 179 -15.63 -7.37 -20.42
CA VAL A 179 -15.27 -8.61 -21.09
C VAL A 179 -16.57 -9.10 -21.72
N ASP A 180 -16.70 -8.94 -23.03
CA ASP A 180 -17.75 -9.59 -23.82
C ASP A 180 -17.48 -11.10 -23.93
#